data_AF-A0A848WX38-F1
#
_entry.id   AF-A0A848WX38-F1
#
_cell.length_a   1.000
_cell.length_b   1.000
_cell.length_c   1.000
_cell.angle_alpha   90.00
_cell.angle_beta   90.00
_cell.angle_gamma   90.00
#
_symmetry.space_group_name_H-M   'P 1'
#
loop_
_entity.id
_entity.type
_entity.pdbx_description
1 polymer ?
#
loop_
_entity_poly.entity_id
_entity_poly.type
_entity_poly.pdbx_seq_one_letter_code
_entity_poly.pdbx_strand_id
1 'polypeptide(L)'
;MKTTRFAATGAAAALCLLLSCPSITEAQIRTSPIVKPVTIKRDDRNKSNLAKEDGAIYLDGLLNQEVIVKITKPAPAYTNLTGQRWIGTVHGNQKAVLLAVSDKAYRVRARAQQGQIAGWISKAAVEGLNDQFEENLKKFYERHVLVEDLISKEQVAMGMTVNEVMESIGEPSKRSTKVDKEGRKDILEYITYDRIPQTTIARDRFGQPFQTVTYIEVETGRVKIEFENDMVSSIEESEGTDFGKGGVRIVPPPIFLF
;
A
#
# COMPACT_ATOMS: atom_id res chain seq x y z
N MET A 1 88.52 7.87 -45.25
CA MET A 1 89.80 7.40 -44.67
C MET A 1 89.90 7.99 -43.28
N LYS A 2 90.06 7.13 -42.24
CA LYS A 2 90.36 7.48 -40.83
C LYS A 2 89.23 8.19 -40.04
N THR A 3 88.48 7.45 -39.20
CA THR A 3 88.71 7.14 -37.75
C THR A 3 88.17 8.24 -36.82
N THR A 4 87.09 7.96 -36.07
CA THR A 4 86.98 7.83 -34.59
C THR A 4 87.29 9.12 -33.80
N ARG A 5 86.62 9.52 -32.70
CA ARG A 5 86.05 8.81 -31.54
C ARG A 5 85.49 9.92 -30.59
N PHE A 6 84.55 9.57 -29.70
CA PHE A 6 84.43 9.91 -28.26
C PHE A 6 84.78 11.35 -27.76
N ALA A 7 84.22 11.92 -26.69
CA ALA A 7 83.13 11.62 -25.77
C ALA A 7 83.09 12.79 -24.77
N ALA A 8 81.90 13.04 -24.21
CA ALA A 8 81.62 13.31 -22.80
C ALA A 8 82.03 14.62 -22.09
N THR A 9 81.00 15.15 -21.40
CA THR A 9 80.94 15.62 -19.98
C THR A 9 81.50 16.98 -19.55
N GLY A 10 80.66 17.68 -18.75
CA GLY A 10 81.03 18.77 -17.84
C GLY A 10 80.24 20.06 -18.11
N ALA A 11 79.03 20.28 -17.59
CA ALA A 11 78.64 20.61 -16.20
C ALA A 11 78.87 22.08 -15.78
N ALA A 12 77.75 22.72 -15.43
CA ALA A 12 77.52 23.63 -14.29
C ALA A 12 77.33 25.15 -14.53
N ALA A 13 76.39 25.66 -13.71
CA ALA A 13 76.05 27.03 -13.31
C ALA A 13 75.12 27.83 -14.26
N ALA A 14 73.79 27.87 -14.06
CA ALA A 14 73.01 28.49 -12.97
C ALA A 14 72.77 30.00 -13.16
N LEU A 15 71.52 30.39 -13.47
CA LEU A 15 70.75 31.41 -12.71
C LEU A 15 69.33 31.59 -13.29
N CYS A 16 68.32 31.25 -12.47
CA CYS A 16 67.08 31.99 -12.18
C CYS A 16 66.34 32.76 -13.31
N LEU A 17 65.08 32.40 -13.60
CA LEU A 17 63.90 33.22 -13.29
C LEU A 17 62.57 32.55 -13.70
N LEU A 18 61.65 32.49 -12.73
CA LEU A 18 60.19 32.57 -12.79
C LEU A 18 59.34 31.44 -13.42
N LEU A 19 58.71 30.73 -12.48
CA LEU A 19 57.52 29.88 -12.55
C LEU A 19 56.36 30.49 -13.35
N SER A 20 55.81 29.72 -14.31
CA SER A 20 54.43 29.87 -14.79
C SER A 20 53.68 28.55 -14.57
N CYS A 21 52.74 28.54 -13.63
CA CYS A 21 51.78 27.45 -13.44
C CYS A 21 50.71 27.50 -14.55
N PRO A 22 50.41 26.39 -15.25
CA PRO A 22 49.11 26.22 -15.86
C PRO A 22 48.13 25.60 -14.86
N SER A 23 46.99 26.26 -14.77
CA SER A 23 45.79 26.00 -13.99
C SER A 23 45.31 24.55 -14.01
N ILE A 24 44.87 24.13 -12.82
CA ILE A 24 44.07 22.95 -12.51
C ILE A 24 42.96 22.79 -13.55
N THR A 25 43.02 21.72 -14.33
CA THR A 25 41.98 21.32 -15.28
C THR A 25 40.88 20.57 -14.53
N GLU A 26 39.63 20.90 -14.84
CA GLU A 26 38.40 20.49 -14.18
C GLU A 26 38.30 18.97 -13.97
N ALA A 27 38.23 18.56 -12.71
CA ALA A 27 37.71 17.25 -12.35
C ALA A 27 36.18 17.27 -12.59
N GLN A 28 35.74 16.74 -13.73
CA GLN A 28 34.32 16.48 -13.97
C GLN A 28 33.82 15.45 -12.95
N ILE A 29 33.05 15.91 -11.97
CA ILE A 29 32.27 15.06 -11.07
C ILE A 29 31.21 14.38 -11.93
N ARG A 30 31.47 13.13 -12.33
CA ARG A 30 30.42 12.25 -12.85
C ARG A 30 29.48 11.95 -11.69
N THR A 31 28.35 12.64 -11.64
CA THR A 31 27.24 12.25 -10.76
C THR A 31 26.75 10.89 -11.23
N SER A 32 27.08 9.84 -10.45
CA SER A 32 26.49 8.52 -10.64
C SER A 32 24.96 8.64 -10.67
N PRO A 33 24.26 7.90 -11.53
CA PRO A 33 22.82 7.89 -11.52
C PRO A 33 22.36 7.45 -10.13
N ILE A 34 21.47 8.25 -9.54
CA ILE A 34 20.80 7.96 -8.27
C ILE A 34 20.10 6.61 -8.46
N VAL A 35 20.70 5.54 -7.99
CA VAL A 35 20.07 4.24 -7.88
C VAL A 35 18.95 4.44 -6.87
N LYS A 36 17.70 4.54 -7.36
CA LYS A 36 16.52 4.58 -6.49
C LYS A 36 16.65 3.36 -5.56
N PRO A 37 16.57 3.54 -4.22
CA PRO A 37 16.61 2.38 -3.33
C PRO A 37 15.49 1.45 -3.77
N VAL A 38 15.85 0.20 -4.08
CA VAL A 38 14.87 -0.84 -4.33
C VAL A 38 14.13 -1.01 -3.01
N THR A 39 12.96 -0.39 -2.90
CA THR A 39 12.05 -0.59 -1.78
C THR A 39 11.56 -2.03 -1.89
N ILE A 40 12.30 -2.96 -1.27
CA ILE A 40 11.83 -4.32 -1.08
C ILE A 40 10.57 -4.18 -0.23
N LYS A 41 9.40 -4.38 -0.84
CA LYS A 41 8.13 -4.47 -0.11
C LYS A 41 8.34 -5.59 0.92
N ARG A 42 8.46 -5.23 2.19
CA ARG A 42 8.53 -6.22 3.26
C ARG A 42 7.17 -6.88 3.30
N ASP A 43 7.12 -8.20 3.11
CA ASP A 43 5.90 -8.94 3.36
C ASP A 43 5.41 -8.63 4.77
N ASP A 44 4.14 -8.27 4.88
CA ASP A 44 3.52 -7.95 6.16
C ASP A 44 3.62 -9.20 7.04
N ARG A 45 4.42 -9.14 8.11
CA ARG A 45 4.59 -10.27 9.04
C ARG A 45 3.28 -10.71 9.70
N ASN A 46 2.24 -9.89 9.60
CA ASN A 46 0.90 -10.15 10.10
C ASN A 46 0.05 -10.97 9.12
N LYS A 47 0.43 -11.09 7.84
CA LYS A 47 -0.30 -11.92 6.87
C LYS A 47 0.17 -13.36 6.99
N SER A 48 -0.71 -14.27 7.40
CA SER A 48 -0.38 -15.69 7.38
C SER A 48 -0.33 -16.23 5.94
N ASN A 49 0.76 -16.92 5.60
CA ASN A 49 0.87 -17.68 4.36
C ASN A 49 0.19 -19.07 4.48
N LEU A 50 -0.98 -19.10 5.12
CA LEU A 50 -1.77 -20.32 5.29
C LEU A 50 -2.53 -20.61 4.00
N ALA A 51 -2.53 -21.88 3.58
CA ALA A 51 -3.37 -22.33 2.48
C ALA A 51 -4.84 -22.05 2.82
N LYS A 52 -5.50 -21.22 2.01
CA LYS A 52 -6.91 -20.89 2.13
C LYS A 52 -7.72 -22.01 1.48
N GLU A 53 -8.57 -22.66 2.27
CA GLU A 53 -9.49 -23.69 1.81
C GLU A 53 -10.73 -23.05 1.17
N ASP A 54 -11.26 -23.68 0.12
CA ASP A 54 -12.48 -23.25 -0.54
C ASP A 54 -13.71 -23.43 0.38
N GLY A 55 -14.64 -22.48 0.35
CA GLY A 55 -15.81 -22.46 1.25
C GLY A 55 -15.53 -22.05 2.70
N ALA A 56 -14.36 -21.45 2.97
CA ALA A 56 -14.00 -20.90 4.27
C ALA A 56 -13.62 -19.41 4.17
N ILE A 57 -14.18 -18.60 5.06
CA ILE A 57 -13.83 -17.18 5.20
C ILE A 57 -12.75 -17.07 6.27
N TYR A 58 -11.54 -16.68 5.86
CA TYR A 58 -10.42 -16.47 6.76
C TYR A 58 -10.47 -15.05 7.30
N LEU A 59 -10.52 -14.91 8.63
CA LEU A 59 -10.58 -13.61 9.32
C LEU A 59 -9.22 -12.90 9.33
N ASP A 60 -8.14 -13.64 9.13
CA ASP A 60 -6.79 -13.09 9.08
C ASP A 60 -6.62 -12.17 7.87
N GLY A 61 -6.27 -10.90 8.13
CA GLY A 61 -6.19 -9.84 7.14
C GLY A 61 -7.52 -9.18 6.76
N LEU A 62 -8.67 -9.76 7.11
CA LEU A 62 -9.98 -9.12 6.93
C LEU A 62 -10.32 -8.18 8.08
N LEU A 63 -9.96 -8.58 9.31
CA LEU A 63 -10.25 -7.84 10.52
C LEU A 63 -8.96 -7.30 11.15
N ASN A 64 -9.02 -6.06 11.62
CA ASN A 64 -7.91 -5.45 12.37
C ASN A 64 -7.78 -6.00 13.80
N GLN A 65 -8.83 -6.63 14.32
CA GLN A 65 -8.88 -7.18 15.67
C GLN A 65 -9.15 -8.68 15.65
N GLU A 66 -8.42 -9.43 16.49
CA GLU A 66 -8.64 -10.86 16.69
C GLU A 66 -9.97 -11.13 17.39
N VAL A 67 -10.75 -12.09 16.86
CA VAL A 67 -12.01 -12.52 17.45
C VAL A 67 -11.75 -13.61 18.49
N ILE A 68 -12.02 -13.30 19.76
CA ILE A 68 -11.83 -14.23 20.86
C ILE A 68 -13.13 -14.99 21.12
N VAL A 69 -13.06 -16.32 21.06
CA VAL A 69 -14.18 -17.23 21.32
C VAL A 69 -13.90 -18.09 22.54
N LYS A 70 -14.95 -18.58 23.20
CA LYS A 70 -14.82 -19.51 24.34
C LYS A 70 -15.13 -20.93 23.86
N ILE A 71 -14.22 -21.85 24.11
CA ILE A 71 -14.45 -23.27 23.87
C ILE A 71 -15.07 -23.85 25.15
N THR A 72 -16.26 -24.46 25.07
CA THR A 72 -16.92 -25.02 26.26
C THR A 72 -16.52 -26.45 26.53
N LYS A 73 -16.62 -27.31 25.51
CA LYS A 73 -16.33 -28.73 25.61
C LYS A 73 -14.99 -29.06 24.95
N PRO A 74 -14.22 -30.05 25.48
CA PRO A 74 -13.05 -30.54 24.78
C PRO A 74 -13.48 -31.11 23.43
N ALA A 75 -12.80 -30.70 22.37
CA ALA A 75 -13.19 -31.04 21.01
C ALA A 75 -11.99 -31.43 20.15
N PRO A 76 -12.12 -32.44 19.26
CA PRO A 76 -11.06 -32.79 18.33
C PRO A 76 -10.89 -31.69 17.29
N ALA A 77 -9.64 -31.36 17.00
CA ALA A 77 -9.24 -30.39 15.98
C ALA A 77 -8.62 -31.10 14.78
N TYR A 78 -8.99 -30.67 13.58
CA TYR A 78 -8.55 -31.24 12.31
C TYR A 78 -7.77 -30.24 11.46
N THR A 79 -6.94 -30.75 10.55
CA THR A 79 -6.12 -29.91 9.64
C THR A 79 -6.96 -29.26 8.55
N ASN A 80 -7.90 -30.02 7.98
CA ASN A 80 -8.73 -29.63 6.85
C ASN A 80 -10.20 -29.59 7.26
N LEU A 81 -11.01 -28.81 6.55
CA LEU A 81 -12.45 -28.67 6.78
C LEU A 81 -13.21 -30.00 6.66
N THR A 82 -12.72 -30.93 5.82
CA THR A 82 -13.29 -32.27 5.67
C THR A 82 -13.11 -33.17 6.90
N GLY A 83 -12.19 -32.84 7.81
CA GLY A 83 -11.94 -33.63 9.02
C GLY A 83 -11.09 -34.89 8.83
N GLN A 84 -10.36 -35.01 7.71
CA GLN A 84 -9.59 -36.22 7.39
C GLN A 84 -8.36 -36.43 8.29
N ARG A 85 -7.70 -35.35 8.71
CA ARG A 85 -6.45 -35.41 9.47
C ARG A 85 -6.60 -34.76 10.84
N TRP A 86 -6.68 -35.59 11.87
CA TRP A 86 -6.68 -35.16 13.27
C TRP A 86 -5.32 -34.57 13.66
N ILE A 87 -5.35 -33.44 14.39
CA ILE A 87 -4.15 -32.75 14.91
C ILE A 87 -4.02 -32.96 16.42
N GLY A 88 -5.14 -32.89 17.14
CA GLY A 88 -5.13 -32.88 18.60
C GLY A 88 -6.52 -32.66 19.17
N THR A 89 -6.65 -32.80 20.49
CA THR A 89 -7.88 -32.46 21.21
C THR A 89 -7.66 -31.19 22.00
N VAL A 90 -8.49 -30.20 21.72
CA VAL A 90 -8.45 -28.88 22.33
C VAL A 90 -9.12 -28.95 23.71
N HIS A 91 -8.54 -28.29 24.71
CA HIS A 91 -9.11 -28.24 26.05
C HIS A 91 -10.43 -27.45 26.07
N GLY A 92 -11.38 -27.90 26.88
CA GLY A 92 -12.59 -27.15 27.18
C GLY A 92 -12.34 -26.00 28.15
N ASN A 93 -13.33 -25.13 28.27
CA ASN A 93 -13.35 -23.92 29.11
C ASN A 93 -12.12 -22.99 28.95
N GLN A 94 -11.65 -22.81 27.72
CA GLN A 94 -10.55 -21.88 27.42
C GLN A 94 -10.97 -20.82 26.40
N LYS A 95 -10.26 -19.70 26.42
CA LYS A 95 -10.35 -18.68 25.38
C LYS A 95 -9.46 -19.07 24.21
N ALA A 96 -9.95 -18.87 23.00
CA ALA A 96 -9.25 -19.22 21.79
C ALA A 96 -9.49 -18.16 20.71
N VAL A 97 -8.57 -18.05 19.76
CA VAL A 97 -8.67 -17.06 18.68
C VAL A 97 -9.29 -17.71 17.46
N LEU A 98 -10.40 -17.15 16.98
CA LEU A 98 -11.06 -17.58 15.76
C LEU A 98 -10.24 -17.07 14.54
N LEU A 99 -9.84 -18.00 13.69
CA LEU A 99 -9.03 -17.72 12.50
C LEU A 99 -9.86 -17.76 11.22
N ALA A 100 -10.80 -18.68 11.11
CA ALA A 100 -11.65 -18.81 9.94
C ALA A 100 -13.02 -19.39 10.30
N VAL A 101 -14.01 -19.06 9.47
CA VAL A 101 -15.39 -19.49 9.60
C VAL A 101 -15.80 -20.22 8.32
N SER A 102 -16.43 -21.38 8.49
CA SER A 102 -17.09 -22.10 7.42
C SER A 102 -18.48 -22.51 7.87
N ASP A 103 -19.34 -22.92 6.93
CA ASP A 103 -20.70 -23.38 7.21
C ASP A 103 -20.73 -24.60 8.15
N LYS A 104 -19.68 -25.43 8.12
CA LYS A 104 -19.62 -26.69 8.89
C LYS A 104 -18.84 -26.59 10.20
N ALA A 105 -17.78 -25.79 10.22
CA ALA A 105 -16.80 -25.77 11.30
C ALA A 105 -16.12 -24.41 11.43
N TYR A 106 -15.50 -24.20 12.59
CA TYR A 106 -14.69 -23.01 12.86
C TYR A 106 -13.22 -23.41 12.96
N ARG A 107 -12.33 -22.62 12.36
CA ARG A 107 -10.90 -22.79 12.51
C ARG A 107 -10.44 -21.91 13.67
N VAL A 108 -9.83 -22.52 14.67
CA VAL A 108 -9.50 -21.85 15.92
C VAL A 108 -8.04 -22.13 16.30
N ARG A 109 -7.36 -21.13 16.83
CA ARG A 109 -6.04 -21.23 17.48
C ARG A 109 -6.24 -21.39 18.98
N ALA A 110 -5.87 -22.56 19.53
CA ALA A 110 -6.11 -22.90 20.93
C ALA A 110 -5.04 -23.85 21.47
N ARG A 111 -4.98 -23.99 22.81
CA ARG A 111 -4.08 -24.92 23.46
C ARG A 111 -4.72 -26.32 23.52
N ALA A 112 -4.06 -27.28 22.89
CA ALA A 112 -4.35 -28.71 22.97
C ALA A 112 -3.36 -29.42 23.90
N GLN A 113 -3.53 -30.73 24.08
CA GLN A 113 -2.64 -31.57 24.87
C GLN A 113 -1.19 -31.54 24.35
N GLN A 114 -1.01 -31.48 23.02
CA GLN A 114 0.33 -31.44 22.40
C GLN A 114 0.96 -30.03 22.34
N GLY A 115 0.26 -28.99 22.79
CA GLY A 115 0.73 -27.60 22.71
C GLY A 115 -0.27 -26.67 22.03
N GLN A 116 0.20 -25.54 21.49
CA GLN A 116 -0.65 -24.60 20.75
C GLN A 116 -0.90 -25.15 19.34
N ILE A 117 -2.17 -25.27 18.96
CA ILE A 117 -2.56 -25.79 17.64
C ILE A 117 -3.55 -24.84 16.97
N ALA A 118 -3.56 -24.87 15.63
CA ALA A 118 -4.57 -24.20 14.81
C ALA A 118 -5.29 -25.26 13.98
N GLY A 119 -6.58 -25.44 14.20
CA GLY A 119 -7.34 -26.49 13.53
C GLY A 119 -8.84 -26.24 13.50
N TRP A 120 -9.52 -27.01 12.67
CA TRP A 120 -10.97 -27.00 12.48
C TRP A 120 -11.67 -27.76 13.61
N ILE A 121 -12.64 -27.12 14.25
CA ILE A 121 -13.42 -27.64 15.37
C ILE A 121 -14.91 -27.48 15.04
N SER A 122 -15.74 -28.40 15.56
CA SER A 122 -17.20 -28.33 15.43
C SER A 122 -17.77 -27.04 16.05
N LYS A 123 -18.73 -26.40 15.37
CA LYS A 123 -19.42 -25.20 15.87
C LYS A 123 -20.01 -25.36 17.27
N ALA A 124 -20.58 -26.54 17.56
CA ALA A 124 -21.22 -26.85 18.85
C ALA A 124 -20.28 -26.80 20.08
N ALA A 125 -18.96 -26.76 19.87
CA ALA A 125 -17.97 -26.67 20.96
C ALA A 125 -17.56 -25.21 21.26
N VAL A 126 -17.99 -24.26 20.44
CA VAL A 126 -17.57 -22.85 20.49
C VAL A 126 -18.78 -21.99 20.88
N GLU A 127 -18.60 -21.16 21.89
CA GLU A 127 -19.58 -20.19 22.37
C GLU A 127 -18.95 -18.78 22.40
N GLY A 128 -19.81 -17.76 22.50
CA GLY A 128 -19.41 -16.36 22.54
C GLY A 128 -19.51 -15.62 21.20
N LEU A 129 -20.16 -16.23 20.20
CA LEU A 129 -20.53 -15.57 18.94
C LEU A 129 -22.01 -15.19 18.98
N ASN A 130 -22.36 -14.06 18.36
CA ASN A 130 -23.75 -13.67 18.13
C ASN A 130 -24.37 -14.62 17.09
N ASP A 131 -25.65 -14.97 17.23
CA ASP A 131 -26.39 -15.81 16.30
C ASP A 131 -26.38 -15.24 14.86
N GLN A 132 -26.34 -13.91 14.72
CA GLN A 132 -26.29 -13.21 13.42
C GLN A 132 -24.86 -13.00 12.88
N PHE A 133 -23.84 -13.43 13.60
CA PHE A 133 -22.43 -13.18 13.24
C PHE A 133 -22.06 -13.79 11.89
N GLU A 134 -22.48 -15.04 11.63
CA GLU A 134 -22.14 -15.73 10.38
C GLU A 134 -22.73 -15.04 9.14
N GLU A 135 -23.99 -14.60 9.23
CA GLU A 135 -24.66 -13.90 8.13
C GLU A 135 -24.03 -12.53 7.87
N ASN A 136 -23.73 -11.79 8.93
CA ASN A 136 -23.07 -10.49 8.82
C ASN A 136 -21.65 -10.63 8.26
N LEU A 137 -20.93 -11.68 8.64
CA LEU A 137 -19.60 -11.98 8.12
C LEU A 137 -19.63 -12.30 6.62
N LYS A 138 -20.63 -13.04 6.14
CA LYS A 138 -20.79 -13.33 4.71
C LYS A 138 -21.02 -12.05 3.92
N LYS A 139 -21.97 -11.21 4.34
CA LYS A 139 -22.25 -9.92 3.69
C LYS A 139 -21.03 -8.98 3.75
N PHE A 140 -20.32 -8.96 4.87
CA PHE A 140 -19.08 -8.19 5.03
C PHE A 140 -18.01 -8.66 4.03
N TYR A 141 -17.83 -9.97 3.90
CA TYR A 141 -16.87 -10.55 2.96
C TYR A 141 -17.24 -10.24 1.50
N GLU A 142 -18.52 -10.38 1.13
CA GLU A 142 -19.01 -10.01 -0.20
C GLU A 142 -18.72 -8.53 -0.51
N ARG A 143 -19.01 -7.62 0.43
CA ARG A 143 -18.64 -6.20 0.30
C ARG A 143 -17.13 -6.04 0.14
N HIS A 144 -16.34 -6.70 0.96
CA HIS A 144 -14.87 -6.57 0.93
C HIS A 144 -14.29 -6.96 -0.42
N VAL A 145 -14.73 -8.08 -1.01
CA VAL A 145 -14.29 -8.52 -2.34
C VAL A 145 -14.65 -7.49 -3.42
N LEU A 146 -15.85 -6.90 -3.36
CA LEU A 146 -16.26 -5.84 -4.29
C LEU A 146 -15.39 -4.59 -4.16
N VAL A 147 -15.08 -4.18 -2.93
CA VAL A 147 -14.25 -3.01 -2.64
C VAL A 147 -12.79 -3.27 -3.07
N GLU A 148 -12.25 -4.44 -2.80
CA GLU A 148 -10.89 -4.83 -3.19
C GLU A 148 -10.73 -4.84 -4.72
N ASP A 149 -11.75 -5.29 -5.47
CA ASP A 149 -11.78 -5.23 -6.93
C ASP A 149 -11.76 -3.77 -7.44
N LEU A 150 -12.44 -2.85 -6.75
CA LEU A 150 -12.43 -1.42 -7.09
C LEU A 150 -11.10 -0.76 -6.77
N ILE A 151 -10.53 -1.05 -5.60
CA ILE A 151 -9.20 -0.55 -5.18
C ILE A 151 -8.14 -1.04 -6.18
N SER A 152 -8.18 -2.31 -6.56
CA SER A 152 -7.25 -2.88 -7.54
C SER A 152 -7.33 -2.22 -8.92
N LYS A 153 -8.47 -1.60 -9.24
CA LYS A 153 -8.72 -0.86 -10.48
C LYS A 153 -8.53 0.64 -10.32
N GLU A 154 -8.18 1.12 -9.13
CA GLU A 154 -8.07 2.55 -8.78
C GLU A 154 -9.39 3.30 -9.08
N GLN A 155 -10.53 2.65 -8.81
CA GLN A 155 -11.87 3.19 -9.06
C GLN A 155 -12.59 3.55 -7.76
N VAL A 156 -13.55 4.48 -7.88
CA VAL A 156 -14.45 4.86 -6.78
C VAL A 156 -15.89 4.58 -7.14
N ALA A 157 -16.65 4.14 -6.14
CA ALA A 157 -18.05 3.80 -6.24
C ALA A 157 -18.84 4.44 -5.09
N MET A 158 -20.16 4.58 -5.29
CA MET A 158 -21.05 5.09 -4.23
C MET A 158 -21.12 4.09 -3.08
N GLY A 159 -21.20 4.58 -1.84
CA GLY A 159 -21.20 3.73 -0.64
C GLY A 159 -19.83 3.20 -0.19
N MET A 160 -18.75 3.58 -0.89
CA MET A 160 -17.39 3.41 -0.35
C MET A 160 -17.17 4.36 0.83
N THR A 161 -16.34 3.93 1.78
CA THR A 161 -15.94 4.77 2.91
C THR A 161 -14.76 5.66 2.53
N VAL A 162 -14.54 6.73 3.31
CA VAL A 162 -13.39 7.63 3.12
C VAL A 162 -12.06 6.88 3.05
N ASN A 163 -11.86 5.88 3.92
CA ASN A 163 -10.62 5.10 3.98
C ASN A 163 -10.43 4.23 2.73
N GLU A 164 -11.50 3.59 2.26
CA GLU A 164 -11.44 2.75 1.04
C GLU A 164 -11.16 3.60 -0.21
N VAL A 165 -11.72 4.83 -0.27
CA VAL A 165 -11.44 5.76 -1.37
C VAL A 165 -9.98 6.20 -1.36
N MET A 166 -9.45 6.52 -0.17
CA MET A 166 -8.04 6.88 -0.01
C MET A 166 -7.09 5.73 -0.33
N GLU A 167 -7.50 4.49 -0.05
CA GLU A 167 -6.73 3.29 -0.42
C GLU A 167 -6.76 3.04 -1.93
N SER A 168 -7.86 3.41 -2.61
CA SER A 168 -8.02 3.27 -4.06
C SER A 168 -7.24 4.31 -4.87
N ILE A 169 -7.44 5.61 -4.60
CA ILE A 169 -6.88 6.72 -5.40
C ILE A 169 -5.63 7.33 -4.74
N GLY A 170 -5.52 7.25 -3.42
CA GLY A 170 -4.45 7.87 -2.63
C GLY A 170 -4.92 9.06 -1.80
N GLU A 171 -3.97 9.91 -1.39
CA GLU A 171 -4.28 11.08 -0.57
C GLU A 171 -4.96 12.19 -1.41
N PRO A 172 -5.99 12.85 -0.87
CA PRO A 172 -6.66 13.95 -1.55
C PRO A 172 -5.77 15.19 -1.62
N SER A 173 -5.88 15.96 -2.70
CA SER A 173 -5.18 17.24 -2.84
C SER A 173 -5.73 18.29 -1.88
N LYS A 174 -7.05 18.27 -1.67
CA LYS A 174 -7.72 19.13 -0.68
C LYS A 174 -8.81 18.34 0.06
N ARG A 175 -8.98 18.67 1.34
CA ARG A 175 -10.04 18.13 2.20
C ARG A 175 -10.79 19.27 2.84
N SER A 176 -12.12 19.25 2.74
CA SER A 176 -12.99 20.12 3.52
C SER A 176 -14.01 19.29 4.29
N THR A 177 -14.26 19.70 5.53
CA THR A 177 -15.23 19.05 6.41
C THR A 177 -16.20 20.11 6.91
N LYS A 178 -17.49 19.85 6.74
CA LYS A 178 -18.57 20.69 7.23
C LYS A 178 -19.45 19.87 8.16
N VAL A 179 -19.75 20.42 9.34
CA VAL A 179 -20.61 19.77 10.34
C VAL A 179 -21.84 20.66 10.53
N ASP A 180 -22.98 20.18 10.05
CA ASP A 180 -24.28 20.86 10.15
C ASP A 180 -25.22 20.05 11.06
N LYS A 181 -26.42 20.59 11.34
CA LYS A 181 -27.45 19.89 12.14
C LYS A 181 -27.92 18.57 11.53
N GLU A 182 -27.79 18.43 10.21
CA GLU A 182 -28.18 17.23 9.43
C GLU A 182 -27.12 16.13 9.49
N GLY A 183 -25.90 16.44 9.90
CA GLY A 183 -24.79 15.49 9.96
C GLY A 183 -23.47 16.09 9.50
N ARG A 184 -22.49 15.19 9.34
CA ARG A 184 -21.15 15.51 8.84
C ARG A 184 -21.10 15.29 7.33
N LYS A 185 -20.69 16.34 6.60
CA LYS A 185 -20.44 16.31 5.15
C LYS A 185 -18.96 16.56 4.93
N ASP A 186 -18.27 15.60 4.32
CA ASP A 186 -16.87 15.71 3.94
C ASP A 186 -16.79 15.84 2.42
N ILE A 187 -15.90 16.71 1.91
CA ILE A 187 -15.64 16.85 0.48
C ILE A 187 -14.14 16.64 0.27
N LEU A 188 -13.80 15.69 -0.58
CA LEU A 188 -12.43 15.41 -1.01
C LEU A 188 -12.26 15.82 -2.47
N GLU A 189 -11.23 16.60 -2.73
CA GLU A 189 -10.86 17.01 -4.09
C GLU A 189 -9.52 16.39 -4.47
N TYR A 190 -9.52 15.70 -5.61
CA TYR A 190 -8.35 15.11 -6.26
C TYR A 190 -8.07 15.91 -7.52
N ILE A 191 -6.90 16.54 -7.59
CA ILE A 191 -6.50 17.38 -8.71
C ILE A 191 -5.27 16.77 -9.36
N THR A 192 -5.37 16.49 -10.65
CA THR A 192 -4.25 16.01 -11.48
C THR A 192 -3.58 17.20 -12.16
N TYR A 193 -2.26 17.24 -12.09
CA TYR A 193 -1.44 18.29 -12.70
C TYR A 193 -0.49 17.71 -13.73
N ASP A 194 -0.46 18.30 -14.92
CA ASP A 194 0.57 18.02 -15.92
C ASP A 194 1.65 19.09 -15.87
N ARG A 195 2.91 18.64 -15.98
CA ARG A 195 4.07 19.51 -16.04
C ARG A 195 4.42 19.82 -17.48
N ILE A 196 4.06 21.02 -17.93
CA ILE A 196 4.32 21.46 -19.29
C ILE A 196 5.67 22.18 -19.33
N PRO A 197 6.62 21.76 -20.18
CA PRO A 197 7.89 22.45 -20.33
C PRO A 197 7.69 23.78 -21.05
N GLN A 198 8.16 24.87 -20.44
CA GLN A 198 8.26 26.17 -21.08
C GLN A 198 9.73 26.58 -21.18
N THR A 199 10.18 26.79 -22.42
CA THR A 199 11.53 27.30 -22.69
C THR A 199 11.51 28.82 -22.61
N THR A 200 12.27 29.37 -21.69
CA THR A 200 12.47 30.81 -21.54
C THR A 200 13.93 31.16 -21.81
N ILE A 201 14.17 32.34 -22.39
CA ILE A 201 15.52 32.84 -22.63
C ILE A 201 15.92 33.68 -21.41
N ALA A 202 16.85 33.16 -20.62
CA ALA A 202 17.48 33.89 -19.54
C ALA A 202 18.80 34.51 -20.01
N ARG A 203 19.30 35.52 -19.29
CA ARG A 203 20.62 36.10 -19.53
C ARG A 203 21.52 35.77 -18.35
N ASP A 204 22.74 35.31 -18.64
CA ASP A 204 23.75 35.09 -17.61
C ASP A 204 24.30 36.44 -17.09
N ARG A 205 25.10 36.42 -16.03
CA ARG A 205 25.79 37.58 -15.44
C ARG A 205 26.61 38.38 -16.46
N PHE A 206 27.02 37.74 -17.56
CA PHE A 206 27.74 38.36 -18.68
C PHE A 206 26.83 38.83 -19.83
N GLY A 207 25.50 38.76 -19.67
CA GLY A 207 24.51 39.22 -20.65
C GLY A 207 24.26 38.28 -21.83
N GLN A 208 24.91 37.11 -21.88
CA GLN A 208 24.71 36.11 -22.93
C GLN A 208 23.35 35.40 -22.77
N PRO A 209 22.55 35.26 -23.84
CA PRO A 209 21.29 34.54 -23.77
C PRO A 209 21.54 33.03 -23.69
N PHE A 210 20.88 32.37 -22.75
CA PHE A 210 20.83 30.91 -22.67
C PHE A 210 19.39 30.45 -22.47
N GLN A 211 19.09 29.24 -22.93
CA GLN A 211 17.76 28.66 -22.80
C GLN A 211 17.64 27.92 -21.47
N THR A 212 16.59 28.25 -20.71
CA THR A 212 16.21 27.54 -19.48
C THR A 212 14.85 26.92 -19.69
N VAL A 213 14.73 25.63 -19.37
CA VAL A 213 13.43 24.93 -19.38
C VAL A 213 12.86 24.97 -17.97
N THR A 214 11.73 25.64 -17.81
CA THR A 214 10.96 25.68 -16.58
C THR A 214 9.70 24.84 -16.77
N TYR A 215 9.37 23.99 -15.81
CA TYR A 215 8.14 23.21 -15.84
C TYR A 215 7.05 23.97 -15.08
N ILE A 216 5.91 24.17 -15.72
CA ILE A 216 4.72 24.77 -15.09
C ILE A 216 3.69 23.66 -14.88
N GLU A 217 3.16 23.58 -13.68
CA GLU A 217 2.07 22.67 -13.32
C GLU A 217 0.74 23.29 -13.76
N VAL A 218 0.03 22.59 -14.65
CA VAL A 218 -1.28 22.98 -15.15
C VAL A 218 -2.27 21.90 -14.74
N GLU A 219 -3.41 22.29 -14.18
CA GLU A 219 -4.48 21.37 -13.81
C GLU A 219 -5.07 20.73 -15.07
N THR A 220 -5.02 19.40 -15.14
CA THR A 220 -5.49 18.60 -16.28
C THR A 220 -6.73 17.79 -15.98
N GLY A 221 -7.06 17.58 -14.71
CA GLY A 221 -8.31 16.96 -14.30
C GLY A 221 -8.61 17.16 -12.83
N ARG A 222 -9.90 17.12 -12.49
CA ARG A 222 -10.40 17.33 -11.13
C ARG A 222 -11.51 16.36 -10.85
N VAL A 223 -11.43 15.67 -9.71
CA VAL A 223 -12.53 14.88 -9.18
C VAL A 223 -12.89 15.38 -7.80
N LYS A 224 -14.16 15.68 -7.60
CA LYS A 224 -14.74 16.09 -6.33
C LYS A 224 -15.67 14.99 -5.85
N ILE A 225 -15.37 14.45 -4.67
CA ILE A 225 -16.11 13.36 -4.05
C ILE A 225 -16.75 13.89 -2.78
N GLU A 226 -18.07 13.79 -2.72
CA GLU A 226 -18.86 14.21 -1.56
C GLU A 226 -19.23 12.99 -0.72
N PHE A 227 -19.08 13.16 0.59
CA PHE A 227 -19.36 12.15 1.57
C PHE A 227 -20.47 12.60 2.51
N GLU A 228 -21.39 11.69 2.77
CA GLU A 228 -22.44 11.83 3.76
C GLU A 228 -22.36 10.65 4.72
N ASN A 229 -22.27 10.92 6.03
CA ASN A 229 -22.11 9.89 7.06
C ASN A 229 -20.94 8.94 6.78
N ASP A 230 -19.79 9.50 6.39
CA ASP A 230 -18.54 8.80 6.03
C ASP A 230 -18.64 7.88 4.79
N MET A 231 -19.69 7.99 3.99
CA MET A 231 -19.89 7.22 2.75
C MET A 231 -19.99 8.14 1.53
N VAL A 232 -19.46 7.69 0.38
CA VAL A 232 -19.57 8.41 -0.89
C VAL A 232 -21.04 8.54 -1.30
N SER A 233 -21.51 9.78 -1.43
CA SER A 233 -22.85 10.11 -1.89
C SER A 233 -22.85 10.64 -3.32
N SER A 234 -21.88 11.48 -3.69
CA SER A 234 -21.77 12.04 -5.05
C SER A 234 -20.32 12.04 -5.54
N ILE A 235 -20.17 11.91 -6.86
CA ILE A 235 -18.88 11.94 -7.56
C ILE A 235 -19.04 12.89 -8.74
N GLU A 236 -18.30 13.99 -8.73
CA GLU A 236 -18.23 14.99 -9.80
C GLU A 236 -16.86 14.89 -10.46
N GLU A 237 -16.83 14.53 -11.75
CA GLU A 237 -15.60 14.44 -12.54
C GLU A 237 -15.55 15.56 -13.57
N SER A 238 -14.41 16.26 -13.62
CA SER A 238 -14.07 17.21 -14.68
C SER A 238 -13.22 16.51 -15.74
N GLU A 239 -13.18 17.08 -16.94
CA GLU A 239 -12.42 16.55 -18.09
C GLU A 239 -11.00 16.13 -17.70
N GLY A 240 -10.55 14.96 -18.19
CA GLY A 240 -9.18 14.47 -18.03
C GLY A 240 -8.94 13.41 -16.94
N THR A 241 -9.95 13.07 -16.12
CA THR A 241 -9.87 12.00 -15.10
C THR A 241 -11.01 11.01 -15.23
N ASP A 242 -10.71 9.73 -15.00
CA ASP A 242 -11.56 8.60 -15.39
C ASP A 242 -11.81 7.60 -14.25
N PHE A 243 -11.92 8.08 -13.01
CA PHE A 243 -12.10 7.21 -11.84
C PHE A 243 -13.49 6.54 -11.78
N GLY A 244 -14.46 7.07 -12.53
CA GLY A 244 -15.83 6.58 -12.67
C GLY A 244 -16.13 5.78 -13.95
N LYS A 245 -15.12 5.41 -14.76
CA LYS A 245 -15.29 4.73 -16.07
C LYS A 245 -16.11 3.42 -16.06
N GLY A 246 -16.40 2.84 -14.89
CA GLY A 246 -17.19 1.62 -14.72
C GLY A 246 -18.71 1.81 -14.69
N GLY A 247 -19.22 3.04 -14.83
CA GLY A 247 -20.63 3.38 -14.60
C GLY A 247 -20.95 3.49 -13.11
N VAL A 248 -22.19 3.82 -12.78
CA VAL A 248 -22.66 3.96 -11.39
C VAL A 248 -22.63 2.59 -10.70
N ARG A 249 -21.53 2.29 -10.02
CA ARG A 249 -21.41 1.11 -9.15
C ARG A 249 -21.82 1.50 -7.74
N ILE A 250 -22.71 0.72 -7.15
CA ILE A 250 -23.22 0.92 -5.79
C ILE A 250 -22.65 -0.19 -4.92
N VAL A 251 -21.87 0.18 -3.91
CA VAL A 251 -21.37 -0.73 -2.89
C VAL A 251 -22.39 -0.75 -1.74
N PRO A 252 -22.83 -1.92 -1.27
CA PRO A 252 -23.76 -2.03 -0.14
C PRO A 252 -23.11 -1.47 1.12
N PRO A 253 -23.80 -0.74 2.02
CA PRO A 253 -23.19 -0.01 3.14
C PRO A 253 -22.34 -0.89 4.10
N PRO A 254 -21.41 -0.30 4.86
CA PRO A 254 -20.53 -1.05 5.76
C PRO A 254 -21.33 -1.77 6.84
N ILE A 255 -20.92 -3.00 7.14
CA ILE A 255 -21.57 -3.88 8.11
C ILE A 255 -20.68 -4.00 9.33
N PHE A 256 -21.24 -3.70 10.50
CA PHE A 256 -20.55 -3.86 11.77
C PHE A 256 -20.75 -5.28 12.30
N LEU A 257 -19.64 -5.96 12.63
CA LEU A 257 -19.64 -7.35 13.10
C LEU A 257 -19.80 -7.49 14.62
N PHE A 258 -19.60 -6.40 15.39
CA PHE A 258 -19.62 -6.35 16.85
C PHE A 258 -20.59 -5.30 17.37
#